data_AF-A0AAN8S485-F1
#
_entry.id   AF-A0AAN8S485-F1
#
_cell.length_a   1.000
_cell.length_b   1.000
_cell.length_c   1.000
_cell.angle_alpha   90.00
_cell.angle_beta   90.00
_cell.angle_gamma   90.00
#
_symmetry.space_group_name_H-M   'P 1'
#
loop_
_entity.id
_entity.type
_entity.pdbx_description
1 polymer ?
#
loop_
_entity_poly.entity_id
_entity_poly.type
_entity_poly.pdbx_seq_one_letter_code
_entity_poly.pdbx_strand_id
1 'polypeptide(L)'
;MVKPLQFKGDKKPLKKRKRTDPDEDTAATSSISASTVEKFGSSASAAGSSTALATTNEKEKKVKVVNEDLDADDGWVNSDILDDIKGPVIFAFASTPPTCLACDATGKVFASLLRDIDGEDLSTAEPHDIRQVWTVTRIPTSTRFAFKGHHGKYLACDKFGILSATKDAISPEEEFTPVKTETGWGVQTCRDKFLRGEEKNVSSGGKGSGAPTGGVIVEIRGDAETIGFAETWVVRGQRRFKTKVKKEGGKEDRISRKDLEQLAGQHLDDDQVKSLKKARREGNLQSALLDIRQKKKRDKFAW
;
A
#
# COMPACT_ATOMS: atom_id res chain seq x y z
N MET A 1 53.10 22.67 -0.12
CA MET A 1 52.42 22.15 1.09
C MET A 1 51.72 20.86 0.72
N VAL A 2 52.24 19.73 1.19
CA VAL A 2 51.75 18.38 0.81
C VAL A 2 50.58 18.01 1.73
N LYS A 3 49.46 17.56 1.15
CA LYS A 3 48.27 17.12 1.90
C LYS A 3 48.53 15.76 2.56
N PRO A 4 48.20 15.57 3.86
CA PRO A 4 48.42 14.31 4.55
C PRO A 4 47.46 13.20 4.08
N LEU A 5 47.98 11.97 4.03
CA LEU A 5 47.32 10.74 3.58
C LEU A 5 46.41 10.18 4.69
N GLN A 6 45.11 9.98 4.41
CA GLN A 6 44.14 9.42 5.37
C GLN A 6 44.07 7.89 5.26
N PHE A 7 44.09 7.19 6.39
CA PHE A 7 43.96 5.73 6.48
C PHE A 7 42.51 5.30 6.77
N LYS A 8 42.11 4.16 6.19
CA LYS A 8 40.82 3.50 6.45
C LYS A 8 40.74 3.06 7.91
N GLY A 9 40.02 3.81 8.74
CA GLY A 9 39.79 3.52 10.16
C GLY A 9 39.30 4.71 10.98
N ASP A 10 39.55 5.94 10.52
CA ASP A 10 39.15 7.14 11.25
C ASP A 10 37.65 7.44 11.13
N LYS A 11 36.92 7.17 12.20
CA LYS A 11 35.50 7.54 12.38
C LYS A 11 35.39 9.05 12.65
N LYS A 12 34.66 9.76 11.78
CA LYS A 12 34.34 11.19 11.94
C LYS A 12 33.49 11.41 13.20
N PRO A 13 33.80 12.38 14.08
CA PRO A 13 32.95 12.69 15.23
C PRO A 13 31.59 13.29 14.79
N LEU A 14 30.52 12.75 15.37
CA LEU A 14 29.13 13.17 15.14
C LEU A 14 28.90 14.64 15.55
N LYS A 15 28.45 15.47 14.61
CA LYS A 15 27.91 16.81 14.89
C LYS A 15 26.53 16.68 15.56
N LYS A 16 26.47 16.83 16.89
CA LYS A 16 25.21 17.06 17.63
C LYS A 16 24.66 18.44 17.27
N ARG A 17 23.42 18.48 16.78
CA ARG A 17 22.68 19.73 16.49
C ARG A 17 22.14 20.31 17.79
N LYS A 18 22.46 21.58 18.01
CA LYS A 18 22.05 22.46 19.11
C LYS A 18 20.55 22.76 18.99
N ARG A 19 19.79 22.49 20.05
CA ARG A 19 18.38 22.90 20.22
C ARG A 19 18.38 24.29 20.87
N THR A 20 17.61 25.20 20.30
CA THR A 20 17.40 26.58 20.78
C THR A 20 16.06 26.64 21.51
N ASP A 21 16.06 27.15 22.74
CA ASP A 21 14.88 27.67 23.44
C ASP A 21 15.24 29.09 23.96
N PRO A 22 14.27 30.03 24.05
CA PRO A 22 14.52 31.45 24.23
C PRO A 22 14.56 31.91 25.71
N ASP A 23 15.00 33.16 25.85
CA ASP A 23 15.44 33.94 27.02
C ASP A 23 14.50 33.99 28.25
N GLU A 24 15.08 34.06 29.45
CA GLU A 24 14.74 35.07 30.48
C GLU A 24 15.82 35.20 31.57
N ASP A 25 16.01 36.44 32.03
CA ASP A 25 17.04 36.99 32.92
C ASP A 25 17.00 36.48 34.37
N THR A 26 18.16 36.25 35.02
CA THR A 26 18.63 37.00 36.22
C THR A 26 19.96 36.48 36.83
N ALA A 27 20.86 37.44 37.08
CA ALA A 27 21.80 37.59 38.21
C ALA A 27 22.61 36.40 38.80
N ALA A 28 23.92 36.46 38.52
CA ALA A 28 25.04 36.52 39.47
C ALA A 28 25.42 35.35 40.41
N THR A 29 26.73 35.04 40.32
CA THR A 29 27.73 34.71 41.37
C THR A 29 28.17 33.26 41.63
N SER A 30 29.44 33.04 41.25
CA SER A 30 30.54 32.35 41.97
C SER A 30 30.56 30.84 42.21
N SER A 31 31.65 30.26 41.68
CA SER A 31 32.62 29.38 42.37
C SER A 31 32.18 27.93 42.69
N ILE A 32 33.01 26.87 42.71
CA ILE A 32 34.43 26.61 42.48
C ILE A 32 34.55 25.04 42.53
N SER A 33 35.53 24.47 41.81
CA SER A 33 36.19 23.15 41.99
C SER A 33 35.35 21.88 42.14
N ALA A 34 35.44 20.89 41.24
CA ALA A 34 36.57 20.00 40.96
C ALA A 34 36.74 18.81 41.92
N SER A 35 37.16 17.72 41.28
CA SER A 35 37.80 16.50 41.77
C SER A 35 36.86 15.31 42.07
N THR A 36 36.77 14.25 41.26
CA THR A 36 37.78 13.34 40.66
C THR A 36 37.86 12.05 41.50
N VAL A 37 37.71 10.91 40.78
CA VAL A 37 38.43 9.62 41.02
C VAL A 37 37.84 8.75 42.15
N GLU A 38 37.70 7.41 42.10
CA GLU A 38 38.21 6.26 41.33
C GLU A 38 37.16 5.13 41.52
N LYS A 39 36.78 4.29 40.53
CA LYS A 39 37.52 3.20 39.86
C LYS A 39 37.16 1.81 40.43
N PHE A 40 36.64 0.99 39.50
CA PHE A 40 36.88 -0.45 39.27
C PHE A 40 36.29 -1.55 40.17
N GLY A 41 35.96 -2.64 39.45
CA GLY A 41 35.85 -4.02 39.95
C GLY A 41 34.51 -4.66 39.61
N SER A 42 34.22 -5.04 38.36
CA SER A 42 34.44 -6.38 37.80
C SER A 42 34.28 -7.55 38.80
N SER A 43 33.23 -8.36 38.65
CA SER A 43 33.35 -9.74 38.15
C SER A 43 32.03 -10.53 38.26
N ALA A 44 31.83 -11.39 37.27
CA ALA A 44 30.73 -12.34 37.09
C ALA A 44 30.54 -13.35 38.24
N SER A 45 29.33 -13.91 38.38
CA SER A 45 29.05 -15.33 38.09
C SER A 45 27.74 -15.86 38.73
N ALA A 46 27.12 -16.78 37.99
CA ALA A 46 26.39 -17.99 38.44
C ALA A 46 25.08 -17.90 39.25
N ALA A 47 24.00 -18.28 38.56
CA ALA A 47 23.06 -19.40 38.81
C ALA A 47 22.60 -19.78 40.24
N GLY A 48 21.28 -20.00 40.38
CA GLY A 48 20.63 -20.77 41.45
C GLY A 48 19.30 -20.15 41.92
N SER A 49 18.17 -20.46 41.30
CA SER A 49 17.13 -21.41 41.73
C SER A 49 16.18 -20.97 42.86
N SER A 50 14.90 -20.81 42.47
CA SER A 50 13.65 -21.22 43.15
C SER A 50 13.22 -20.59 44.49
N THR A 51 12.01 -19.98 44.49
CA THR A 51 10.79 -20.39 45.23
C THR A 51 10.00 -19.22 45.86
N ALA A 52 8.70 -19.17 45.52
CA ALA A 52 7.53 -18.76 46.31
C ALA A 52 7.08 -17.29 46.57
N LEU A 53 5.81 -17.09 46.15
CA LEU A 53 4.67 -16.37 46.77
C LEU A 53 4.51 -14.82 46.71
N ALA A 54 3.47 -14.45 45.93
CA ALA A 54 2.33 -13.57 46.24
C ALA A 54 2.53 -12.19 46.89
N THR A 55 2.14 -11.10 46.19
CA THR A 55 0.94 -10.27 46.49
C THR A 55 0.78 -9.09 45.51
N THR A 56 -0.49 -8.83 45.16
CA THR A 56 -1.16 -7.60 44.68
C THR A 56 -0.35 -6.32 44.42
N ASN A 57 -0.52 -5.70 43.24
CA ASN A 57 -0.84 -4.26 43.16
C ASN A 57 -1.40 -3.79 41.80
N GLU A 58 -2.19 -2.74 41.91
CA GLU A 58 -3.12 -2.16 40.95
C GLU A 58 -2.49 -1.46 39.72
N LYS A 59 -3.35 -1.32 38.69
CA LYS A 59 -3.46 -0.21 37.71
C LYS A 59 -2.24 0.14 36.87
N GLU A 60 -2.38 -0.13 35.57
CA GLU A 60 -2.25 0.93 34.55
C GLU A 60 -3.17 0.60 33.36
N LYS A 61 -4.37 1.18 33.38
CA LYS A 61 -5.24 1.28 32.21
C LYS A 61 -4.56 2.24 31.22
N LYS A 62 -3.77 1.68 30.31
CA LYS A 62 -3.29 2.41 29.13
C LYS A 62 -4.49 2.59 28.21
N VAL A 63 -5.13 3.76 28.30
CA VAL A 63 -6.13 4.23 27.35
C VAL A 63 -5.50 4.17 25.97
N LYS A 64 -5.85 3.14 25.19
CA LYS A 64 -5.63 3.14 23.75
C LYS A 64 -6.55 4.22 23.20
N VAL A 65 -5.97 5.38 22.88
CA VAL A 65 -6.54 6.26 21.88
C VAL A 65 -6.44 5.46 20.57
N VAL A 66 -7.49 4.70 20.28
CA VAL A 66 -7.68 4.06 18.98
C VAL A 66 -7.95 5.22 18.03
N ASN A 67 -6.97 5.52 17.18
CA ASN A 67 -7.22 6.36 16.02
C ASN A 67 -8.06 5.52 15.05
N GLU A 68 -9.38 5.56 15.20
CA GLU A 68 -10.34 4.81 14.37
C GLU A 68 -10.20 5.10 12.85
N ASP A 69 -9.57 6.23 12.49
CA ASP A 69 -9.25 6.57 11.11
C ASP A 69 -8.06 5.77 10.51
N LEU A 70 -7.16 5.22 11.33
CA LEU A 70 -6.01 4.44 10.82
C LEU A 70 -6.39 2.98 10.55
N ASP A 71 -7.28 2.40 11.35
CA ASP A 71 -7.68 1.00 11.23
C ASP A 71 -8.64 0.75 10.05
N ALA A 72 -9.40 1.76 9.61
CA ALA A 72 -10.32 1.64 8.48
C ALA A 72 -9.61 1.51 7.10
N ASP A 73 -8.36 1.94 7.04
CA ASP A 73 -7.51 1.98 5.84
C ASP A 73 -6.52 0.81 5.75
N ASP A 74 -6.51 -0.11 6.73
CA ASP A 74 -5.58 -1.26 6.83
C ASP A 74 -6.06 -2.53 6.08
N GLY A 75 -7.13 -2.46 5.29
CA GLY A 75 -7.64 -3.58 4.50
C GLY A 75 -6.97 -3.76 3.13
N TRP A 76 -7.12 -4.95 2.53
CA TRP A 76 -6.71 -5.23 1.15
C TRP A 76 -7.88 -5.03 0.17
N VAL A 77 -7.61 -4.50 -1.02
CA VAL A 77 -8.62 -4.22 -2.05
C VAL A 77 -8.07 -4.60 -3.42
N ASN A 78 -8.94 -5.12 -4.29
CA ASN A 78 -8.59 -5.42 -5.68
C ASN A 78 -8.22 -4.14 -6.44
N SER A 79 -7.19 -4.23 -7.26
CA SER A 79 -6.78 -3.16 -8.18
C SER A 79 -7.62 -3.24 -9.46
N ASP A 80 -8.32 -2.16 -9.79
CA ASP A 80 -9.17 -2.10 -10.98
C ASP A 80 -8.48 -1.35 -12.13
N ILE A 81 -7.67 -0.34 -11.77
CA ILE A 81 -6.91 0.50 -12.68
C ILE A 81 -5.40 0.41 -12.40
N LEU A 82 -4.57 0.77 -13.38
CA LEU A 82 -3.10 0.75 -13.26
C LEU A 82 -2.59 1.66 -12.13
N ASP A 83 -3.31 2.75 -11.85
CA ASP A 83 -2.95 3.69 -10.81
C ASP A 83 -3.23 3.18 -9.39
N ASP A 84 -3.95 2.06 -9.23
CA ASP A 84 -4.15 1.38 -7.95
C ASP A 84 -3.00 0.44 -7.60
N ILE A 85 -2.16 0.07 -8.58
CA ILE A 85 -1.00 -0.80 -8.38
C ILE A 85 0.15 0.03 -7.82
N LYS A 86 0.06 0.36 -6.52
CA LYS A 86 1.02 1.18 -5.78
C LYS A 86 1.21 0.64 -4.37
N GLY A 87 2.39 0.88 -3.81
CA GLY A 87 2.71 0.43 -2.45
C GLY A 87 2.78 -1.10 -2.35
N PRO A 88 2.45 -1.69 -1.20
CA PRO A 88 2.41 -3.13 -1.02
C PRO A 88 1.22 -3.77 -1.75
N VAL A 89 1.51 -4.77 -2.58
CA VAL A 89 0.55 -5.56 -3.35
C VAL A 89 0.82 -7.05 -3.19
N ILE A 90 -0.21 -7.85 -3.45
CA ILE A 90 -0.12 -9.31 -3.60
C ILE A 90 -0.59 -9.71 -4.99
N PHE A 91 -0.01 -10.78 -5.52
CA PHE A 91 -0.47 -11.43 -6.75
C PHE A 91 -1.12 -12.75 -6.39
N ALA A 92 -2.43 -12.78 -6.38
CA ALA A 92 -3.20 -13.99 -6.13
C ALA A 92 -3.51 -14.70 -7.45
N PHE A 93 -3.48 -16.03 -7.42
CA PHE A 93 -3.71 -16.92 -8.55
C PHE A 93 -4.83 -17.90 -8.20
N ALA A 94 -5.74 -18.11 -9.15
CA ALA A 94 -6.93 -18.95 -9.02
C ALA A 94 -6.59 -20.44 -9.21
N SER A 95 -5.65 -20.94 -8.42
CA SER A 95 -5.33 -22.38 -8.37
C SER A 95 -6.21 -23.13 -7.37
N THR A 96 -6.17 -24.46 -7.43
CA THR A 96 -6.85 -25.33 -6.46
C THR A 96 -5.82 -26.11 -5.65
N PRO A 97 -5.43 -25.68 -4.42
CA PRO A 97 -5.90 -24.54 -3.63
C PRO A 97 -5.34 -23.18 -4.10
N PRO A 98 -5.98 -22.04 -3.74
CA PRO A 98 -5.56 -20.71 -4.17
C PRO A 98 -4.16 -20.36 -3.68
N THR A 99 -3.35 -19.82 -4.57
CA THR A 99 -1.96 -19.48 -4.30
C THR A 99 -1.64 -18.04 -4.60
N CYS A 100 -0.51 -17.56 -4.09
CA CYS A 100 0.04 -16.25 -4.36
C CYS A 100 1.52 -16.32 -4.70
N LEU A 101 1.98 -15.32 -5.44
CA LEU A 101 3.39 -15.19 -5.78
C LEU A 101 4.17 -14.75 -4.53
N ALA A 102 5.13 -15.57 -4.10
CA ALA A 102 5.94 -15.31 -2.92
C ALA A 102 7.43 -15.49 -3.20
N CYS A 103 8.27 -14.95 -2.32
CA CYS A 103 9.72 -15.08 -2.42
C CYS A 103 10.39 -15.47 -1.09
N ASP A 104 11.45 -16.26 -1.19
CA ASP A 104 12.32 -16.60 -0.06
C ASP A 104 13.44 -15.58 0.15
N ALA A 105 14.07 -15.61 1.32
CA ALA A 105 15.25 -14.80 1.63
C ALA A 105 16.42 -15.07 0.68
N THR A 106 16.46 -16.27 0.07
CA THR A 106 17.44 -16.66 -0.96
C THR A 106 17.16 -16.05 -2.33
N GLY A 107 15.98 -15.44 -2.53
CA GLY A 107 15.55 -14.91 -3.82
C GLY A 107 14.86 -15.94 -4.72
N LYS A 108 14.58 -17.16 -4.24
CA LYS A 108 13.75 -18.12 -4.99
C LYS A 108 12.29 -17.67 -4.96
N VAL A 109 11.65 -17.60 -6.13
CA VAL A 109 10.22 -17.30 -6.25
C VAL A 109 9.44 -18.62 -6.29
N PHE A 110 8.31 -18.67 -5.58
CA PHE A 110 7.47 -19.86 -5.49
C PHE A 110 6.00 -19.45 -5.26
N ALA A 111 5.08 -20.36 -5.54
CA ALA A 111 3.68 -20.19 -5.18
C ALA A 111 3.46 -20.56 -3.71
N SER A 112 3.01 -19.60 -2.91
CA SER A 112 2.63 -19.82 -1.51
C SER A 112 1.11 -19.95 -1.41
N LEU A 113 0.63 -20.85 -0.54
CA LEU A 113 -0.81 -21.02 -0.32
C LEU A 113 -1.40 -19.77 0.34
N LEU A 114 -2.54 -19.30 -0.16
CA LEU A 114 -3.36 -18.32 0.51
C LEU A 114 -4.31 -19.06 1.47
N ARG A 115 -4.18 -18.80 2.78
CA ARG A 115 -4.98 -19.48 3.82
C ARG A 115 -6.20 -18.67 4.25
N ASP A 116 -6.08 -17.35 4.24
CA ASP A 116 -7.10 -16.43 4.70
C ASP A 116 -7.94 -15.98 3.49
N ILE A 117 -8.73 -16.92 2.97
CA ILE A 117 -9.74 -16.67 1.93
C ILE A 117 -11.07 -17.21 2.42
N ASP A 118 -12.09 -16.35 2.41
CA ASP A 118 -13.47 -16.75 2.64
C ASP A 118 -13.99 -17.49 1.38
N GLY A 119 -13.74 -18.80 1.29
CA GLY A 119 -14.18 -19.64 0.16
C GLY A 119 -13.18 -19.70 -1.00
N GLU A 120 -13.68 -19.63 -2.24
CA GLU A 120 -12.87 -19.64 -3.48
C GLU A 120 -12.68 -18.24 -4.09
N ASP A 121 -13.28 -17.20 -3.50
CA ASP A 121 -13.22 -15.85 -4.02
C ASP A 121 -11.90 -15.16 -3.68
N LEU A 122 -11.03 -15.01 -4.68
CA LEU A 122 -9.78 -14.25 -4.57
C LEU A 122 -9.96 -12.78 -4.20
N SER A 123 -11.20 -12.27 -4.23
CA SER A 123 -11.53 -10.89 -3.88
C SER A 123 -11.34 -10.57 -2.40
N THR A 124 -11.24 -11.58 -1.53
CA THR A 124 -11.03 -11.43 -0.08
C THR A 124 -9.62 -11.84 0.36
N ALA A 125 -8.78 -12.37 -0.54
CA ALA A 125 -7.48 -12.95 -0.20
C ALA A 125 -6.50 -11.99 0.53
N GLU A 126 -6.20 -12.25 1.80
CA GLU A 126 -5.23 -11.45 2.56
C GLU A 126 -3.87 -12.18 2.66
N PRO A 127 -2.74 -11.44 2.66
CA PRO A 127 -1.44 -12.05 2.87
C PRO A 127 -1.28 -12.50 4.32
N HIS A 128 -0.97 -13.77 4.49
CA HIS A 128 -0.65 -14.36 5.79
C HIS A 128 0.85 -14.21 6.11
N ASP A 129 1.70 -14.15 5.10
CA ASP A 129 3.16 -14.06 5.26
C ASP A 129 3.70 -12.84 4.51
N ILE A 130 4.64 -12.14 5.12
CA ILE A 130 5.36 -11.00 4.54
C ILE A 130 6.03 -11.40 3.22
N ARG A 131 6.42 -12.68 3.08
CA ARG A 131 7.01 -13.24 1.85
C ARG A 131 6.08 -13.19 0.64
N GLN A 132 4.78 -13.06 0.85
CA GLN A 132 3.74 -12.96 -0.19
C GLN A 132 3.54 -11.52 -0.68
N VAL A 133 4.10 -10.54 0.05
CA VAL A 133 3.90 -9.11 -0.21
C VAL A 133 5.03 -8.53 -1.06
N TRP A 134 4.65 -7.78 -2.08
CA TRP A 134 5.53 -7.10 -3.02
C TRP A 134 5.31 -5.60 -2.97
N THR A 135 6.38 -4.82 -2.86
CA THR A 135 6.30 -3.36 -2.94
C THR A 135 6.48 -2.90 -4.38
N VAL A 136 5.48 -2.21 -4.92
CA VAL A 136 5.49 -1.71 -6.29
C VAL A 136 6.27 -0.42 -6.40
N THR A 137 7.21 -0.36 -7.34
CA THR A 137 7.91 0.85 -7.78
C THR A 137 7.57 1.12 -9.24
N ARG A 138 6.86 2.21 -9.53
CA ARG A 138 6.60 2.66 -10.90
C ARG A 138 7.81 3.42 -11.44
N ILE A 139 8.26 3.07 -12.64
CA ILE A 139 9.40 3.75 -13.29
C ILE A 139 8.87 5.07 -13.88
N PRO A 140 9.35 6.25 -13.46
CA PRO A 140 8.75 7.53 -13.86
C PRO A 140 8.72 7.81 -15.37
N THR A 141 9.68 7.24 -16.10
CA THR A 141 9.87 7.45 -17.54
C THR A 141 9.05 6.46 -18.40
N SER A 142 8.46 5.44 -17.80
CA SER A 142 7.80 4.34 -18.52
C SER A 142 6.46 3.93 -17.88
N THR A 143 5.69 3.11 -18.57
CA THR A 143 4.51 2.42 -18.01
C THR A 143 4.87 1.12 -17.28
N ARG A 144 6.17 0.87 -17.10
CA ARG A 144 6.73 -0.32 -16.45
C ARG A 144 6.80 -0.15 -14.93
N PHE A 145 6.67 -1.30 -14.26
CA PHE A 145 6.66 -1.46 -12.82
C PHE A 145 7.75 -2.44 -12.42
N ALA A 146 8.36 -2.20 -11.27
CA ALA A 146 9.28 -3.12 -10.62
C ALA A 146 8.68 -3.56 -9.28
N PHE A 147 8.78 -4.85 -8.96
CA PHE A 147 8.22 -5.43 -7.75
C PHE A 147 9.33 -5.81 -6.79
N LYS A 148 9.34 -5.23 -5.59
CA LYS A 148 10.36 -5.45 -4.57
C LYS A 148 9.84 -6.39 -3.48
N GLY A 149 10.52 -7.50 -3.24
CA GLY A 149 10.16 -8.45 -2.20
C GLY A 149 10.53 -7.98 -0.79
N HIS A 150 10.12 -8.74 0.22
CA HIS A 150 10.36 -8.45 1.65
C HIS A 150 11.86 -8.29 2.01
N HIS A 151 12.74 -9.05 1.36
CA HIS A 151 14.19 -9.03 1.54
C HIS A 151 14.89 -7.89 0.79
N GLY A 152 14.12 -7.04 0.10
CA GLY A 152 14.61 -5.84 -0.54
C GLY A 152 15.21 -6.02 -1.94
N LYS A 153 15.07 -7.19 -2.54
CA LYS A 153 15.45 -7.45 -3.94
C LYS A 153 14.25 -7.32 -4.87
N TYR A 154 14.51 -7.08 -6.15
CA TYR A 154 13.48 -6.98 -7.18
C TYR A 154 13.19 -8.33 -7.82
N LEU A 155 11.91 -8.59 -8.10
CA LEU A 155 11.46 -9.69 -8.95
C LEU A 155 12.08 -9.51 -10.33
N ALA A 156 12.62 -10.59 -10.88
CA ALA A 156 13.28 -10.67 -12.17
C ALA A 156 12.75 -11.88 -12.93
N CYS A 157 12.63 -11.76 -14.25
CA CYS A 157 12.35 -12.88 -15.14
C CYS A 157 13.53 -13.13 -16.08
N ASP A 158 14.10 -14.33 -16.03
CA ASP A 158 15.17 -14.75 -16.93
C ASP A 158 14.62 -15.10 -18.33
N LYS A 159 15.50 -15.22 -19.33
CA LYS A 159 15.17 -15.57 -20.73
C LYS A 159 14.46 -16.90 -20.88
N PHE A 160 14.63 -17.80 -19.92
CA PHE A 160 13.97 -19.10 -19.86
C PHE A 160 12.63 -19.08 -19.11
N GLY A 161 12.14 -17.90 -18.71
CA GLY A 161 10.88 -17.75 -17.96
C GLY A 161 10.99 -18.11 -16.49
N ILE A 162 12.21 -18.21 -15.93
CA ILE A 162 12.42 -18.51 -14.52
C ILE A 162 12.37 -17.21 -13.72
N LEU A 163 11.53 -17.20 -12.67
CA LEU A 163 11.41 -16.06 -11.77
C LEU A 163 12.42 -16.17 -10.62
N SER A 164 13.10 -15.06 -10.34
CA SER A 164 14.00 -14.95 -9.20
C SER A 164 13.94 -13.53 -8.64
N ALA A 165 14.31 -13.33 -7.38
CA ALA A 165 14.43 -12.01 -6.78
C ALA A 165 15.76 -11.89 -6.04
N THR A 166 16.86 -11.82 -6.79
CA THR A 166 18.22 -11.76 -6.22
C THR A 166 18.89 -10.40 -6.42
N LYS A 167 18.38 -9.58 -7.34
CA LYS A 167 19.01 -8.32 -7.76
C LYS A 167 18.54 -7.12 -6.95
N ASP A 168 19.47 -6.23 -6.63
CA ASP A 168 19.22 -4.98 -5.91
C ASP A 168 18.82 -3.81 -6.82
N ALA A 169 19.14 -3.92 -8.11
CA ALA A 169 18.89 -2.87 -9.09
C ALA A 169 17.78 -3.29 -10.05
N ILE A 170 17.05 -2.29 -10.54
CA ILE A 170 16.06 -2.46 -11.60
C ILE A 170 16.83 -2.45 -12.92
N SER A 171 16.98 -3.62 -13.53
CA SER A 171 17.43 -3.82 -14.90
C SER A 171 16.23 -4.24 -15.76
N PRO A 172 16.38 -4.36 -17.09
CA PRO A 172 15.27 -4.73 -17.95
C PRO A 172 14.53 -6.01 -17.54
N GLU A 173 15.22 -6.99 -16.94
CA GLU A 173 14.63 -8.25 -16.47
C GLU A 173 13.71 -8.08 -15.25
N GLU A 174 13.82 -6.96 -14.54
CA GLU A 174 13.02 -6.62 -13.36
C GLU A 174 11.86 -5.66 -13.69
N GLU A 175 11.69 -5.33 -14.97
CA GLU A 175 10.63 -4.47 -15.45
C GLU A 175 9.45 -5.28 -15.98
N PHE A 176 8.26 -4.98 -15.46
CA PHE A 176 7.01 -5.64 -15.82
C PHE A 176 5.95 -4.62 -16.23
N THR A 177 5.06 -5.02 -17.13
CA THR A 177 3.92 -4.22 -17.57
C THR A 177 2.63 -4.97 -17.22
N PRO A 178 1.87 -4.53 -16.20
CA PRO A 178 0.54 -5.05 -15.93
C PRO A 178 -0.38 -4.70 -17.10
N VAL A 179 -1.09 -5.70 -17.62
CA VAL A 179 -2.08 -5.59 -18.69
C VAL A 179 -3.43 -5.96 -18.09
N LYS A 180 -4.42 -5.08 -18.23
CA LYS A 180 -5.76 -5.33 -17.69
C LYS A 180 -6.48 -6.37 -18.56
N THR A 181 -7.08 -7.37 -17.91
CA THR A 181 -7.91 -8.40 -18.52
C THR A 181 -9.32 -8.31 -17.95
N GLU A 182 -10.31 -8.95 -18.59
CA GLU A 182 -11.72 -8.97 -18.13
C GLU A 182 -11.86 -9.49 -16.70
N THR A 183 -11.10 -10.53 -16.35
CA THR A 183 -11.18 -11.24 -15.06
C THR A 183 -10.08 -10.85 -14.06
N GLY A 184 -9.08 -10.08 -14.48
CA GLY A 184 -7.91 -9.80 -13.64
C GLY A 184 -6.83 -8.99 -14.34
N TRP A 185 -5.57 -9.40 -14.13
CA TRP A 185 -4.38 -8.76 -14.67
C TRP A 185 -3.43 -9.80 -15.26
N GLY A 186 -3.03 -9.61 -16.52
CA GLY A 186 -1.84 -10.25 -17.06
C GLY A 186 -0.60 -9.45 -16.66
N VAL A 187 0.50 -10.11 -16.31
CA VAL A 187 1.77 -9.42 -16.01
C VAL A 187 2.76 -9.72 -17.12
N GLN A 188 3.02 -8.74 -17.97
CA GLN A 188 3.96 -8.86 -19.08
C GLN A 188 5.39 -8.59 -18.61
N THR A 189 6.33 -9.40 -19.07
CA THR A 189 7.77 -9.26 -18.86
C THR A 189 8.38 -8.38 -19.94
N CYS A 190 9.64 -7.96 -19.77
CA CYS A 190 10.37 -7.19 -20.78
C CYS A 190 10.59 -7.89 -22.14
N ARG A 191 10.28 -9.18 -22.23
CA ARG A 191 10.40 -10.01 -23.45
C ARG A 191 9.05 -10.27 -24.12
N ASP A 192 8.05 -9.46 -23.81
CA ASP A 192 6.68 -9.57 -24.30
C ASP A 192 5.99 -10.92 -23.97
N LYS A 193 6.49 -11.63 -22.95
CA LYS A 193 5.91 -12.86 -22.40
C LYS A 193 5.18 -12.59 -21.09
N PHE A 194 4.22 -13.43 -20.72
CA PHE A 194 3.37 -13.26 -19.54
C PHE A 194 3.75 -14.21 -18.40
N LEU A 195 3.48 -13.76 -17.17
CA LEU A 195 3.54 -14.61 -15.99
C LEU A 195 2.39 -15.62 -15.99
N ARG A 196 2.72 -16.89 -15.74
CA ARG A 196 1.82 -18.04 -15.70
C ARG A 196 1.98 -18.82 -14.40
N GLY A 197 0.88 -19.21 -13.77
CA GLY A 197 0.82 -20.27 -12.77
C GLY A 197 0.48 -21.60 -13.43
N GLU A 198 1.40 -22.56 -13.41
CA GLU A 198 1.17 -23.92 -13.90
C GLU A 198 0.95 -24.86 -12.72
N GLU A 199 -0.22 -25.50 -12.68
CA GLU A 199 -0.52 -26.54 -11.69
C GLU A 199 0.13 -27.86 -12.11
N LYS A 200 1.10 -28.33 -11.33
CA LYS A 200 1.71 -29.65 -11.50
C LYS A 200 1.19 -30.60 -10.43
N ASN A 201 0.48 -31.63 -10.88
CA ASN A 201 0.12 -32.76 -10.05
C ASN A 201 1.38 -33.57 -9.76
N VAL A 202 1.87 -33.53 -8.52
CA VAL A 202 2.95 -34.42 -8.10
C VAL A 202 2.33 -35.79 -7.87
N SER A 203 2.41 -36.65 -8.89
CA SER A 203 2.21 -38.08 -8.70
C SER A 203 3.31 -38.60 -7.77
N SER A 204 2.93 -39.40 -6.78
CA SER A 204 3.78 -39.95 -5.73
C SER A 204 4.94 -40.79 -6.28
N GLY A 205 6.04 -40.16 -6.67
CA GLY A 205 7.14 -40.84 -7.37
C GLY A 205 8.49 -40.15 -7.20
N GLY A 206 8.90 -39.85 -5.97
CA GLY A 206 10.24 -39.31 -5.71
C GLY A 206 10.58 -39.25 -4.23
N LYS A 207 11.17 -40.32 -3.69
CA LYS A 207 11.81 -40.32 -2.36
C LYS A 207 12.99 -39.35 -2.39
N GLY A 208 12.84 -38.13 -1.87
CA GLY A 208 14.00 -37.24 -1.81
C GLY A 208 13.79 -35.78 -1.48
N SER A 209 12.82 -35.40 -0.66
CA SER A 209 12.78 -34.14 0.10
C SER A 209 11.44 -34.10 0.82
N GLY A 210 11.39 -33.72 2.09
CA GLY A 210 10.18 -33.76 2.95
C GLY A 210 9.05 -32.80 2.53
N ALA A 211 8.56 -32.93 1.29
CA ALA A 211 7.35 -32.30 0.78
C ALA A 211 6.16 -33.26 0.97
N PRO A 212 4.96 -32.74 1.29
CA PRO A 212 3.80 -33.56 1.60
C PRO A 212 3.42 -34.45 0.41
N THR A 213 3.07 -35.69 0.74
CA THR A 213 2.76 -36.77 -0.18
C THR A 213 1.34 -36.57 -0.73
N GLY A 214 1.22 -36.28 -2.03
CA GLY A 214 -0.06 -36.05 -2.72
C GLY A 214 -0.55 -34.61 -2.60
N GLY A 215 -0.17 -33.77 -3.57
CA GLY A 215 -0.62 -32.38 -3.63
C GLY A 215 -0.37 -31.73 -4.99
N VAL A 216 -1.17 -30.73 -5.32
CA VAL A 216 -0.96 -29.84 -6.47
C VAL A 216 0.14 -28.85 -6.09
N ILE A 217 1.24 -28.81 -6.84
CA ILE A 217 2.27 -27.78 -6.69
C ILE A 217 2.10 -26.81 -7.85
N VAL A 218 1.94 -25.53 -7.52
CA VAL A 218 1.87 -24.46 -8.53
C VAL A 218 3.29 -23.97 -8.80
N GLU A 219 3.77 -24.14 -10.04
CA GLU A 219 5.03 -23.57 -10.52
C GLU A 219 4.71 -22.26 -11.24
N ILE A 220 5.39 -21.17 -10.85
CA ILE A 220 5.22 -19.87 -11.48
C ILE A 220 6.34 -19.64 -12.48
N ARG A 221 5.97 -19.37 -13.73
CA ARG A 221 6.91 -19.10 -14.85
C ARG A 221 6.52 -17.81 -15.57
N GLY A 222 7.43 -17.27 -16.37
CA GLY A 222 7.26 -16.03 -17.14
C GLY A 222 7.42 -16.22 -18.65
N ASP A 223 7.17 -17.42 -19.16
CA ASP A 223 7.40 -17.81 -20.56
C ASP A 223 6.14 -17.90 -21.44
N ALA A 224 4.95 -17.57 -20.91
CA ALA A 224 3.70 -17.65 -21.65
C ALA A 224 3.59 -16.57 -22.74
N GLU A 225 2.97 -16.91 -23.88
CA GLU A 225 2.85 -15.99 -25.03
C GLU A 225 1.50 -15.30 -25.11
N THR A 226 0.46 -15.94 -24.58
CA THR A 226 -0.92 -15.44 -24.60
C THR A 226 -1.47 -15.36 -23.19
N ILE A 227 -2.39 -14.42 -22.96
CA ILE A 227 -3.10 -14.31 -21.69
C ILE A 227 -4.29 -15.29 -21.74
N GLY A 228 -4.18 -16.39 -21.00
CA GLY A 228 -5.28 -17.30 -20.73
C GLY A 228 -5.67 -17.28 -19.24
N PHE A 229 -6.30 -18.36 -18.80
CA PHE A 229 -6.70 -18.53 -17.40
C PHE A 229 -5.48 -18.67 -16.47
N ALA A 230 -4.44 -19.38 -16.91
CA ALA A 230 -3.23 -19.62 -16.13
C ALA A 230 -2.33 -18.37 -15.98
N GLU A 231 -2.53 -17.38 -16.85
CA GLU A 231 -1.79 -16.11 -16.89
C GLU A 231 -2.55 -14.94 -16.27
N THR A 232 -3.77 -15.20 -15.75
CA THR A 232 -4.61 -14.19 -15.11
C THR A 232 -4.32 -14.15 -13.61
N TRP A 233 -3.90 -12.98 -13.14
CA TRP A 233 -3.60 -12.71 -11.73
C TRP A 233 -4.59 -11.71 -11.14
N VAL A 234 -4.97 -11.91 -9.89
CA VAL A 234 -5.70 -10.92 -9.10
C VAL A 234 -4.68 -10.12 -8.30
N VAL A 235 -4.49 -8.87 -8.68
CA VAL A 235 -3.62 -7.94 -7.95
C VAL A 235 -4.45 -7.25 -6.88
N ARG A 236 -4.07 -7.44 -5.61
CA ARG A 236 -4.67 -6.69 -4.49
C ARG A 236 -3.62 -5.78 -3.87
N GLY A 237 -4.00 -4.54 -3.59
CA GLY A 237 -3.17 -3.57 -2.90
C GLY A 237 -3.79 -3.16 -1.57
N GLN A 238 -2.99 -2.58 -0.68
CA GLN A 238 -3.52 -2.01 0.56
C GLN A 238 -4.43 -0.81 0.25
N ARG A 239 -5.59 -0.74 0.91
CA ARG A 239 -6.62 0.27 0.72
C ARG A 239 -6.08 1.70 0.81
N ARG A 240 -5.17 1.96 1.74
CA ARG A 240 -4.49 3.26 1.91
C ARG A 240 -3.76 3.78 0.64
N PHE A 241 -3.34 2.89 -0.25
CA PHE A 241 -2.67 3.24 -1.50
C PHE A 241 -3.60 3.23 -2.73
N LYS A 242 -4.85 2.76 -2.58
CA LYS A 242 -5.82 2.79 -3.67
C LYS A 242 -6.15 4.25 -4.00
N THR A 243 -6.06 4.60 -5.28
CA THR A 243 -6.33 5.98 -5.68
C THR A 243 -7.81 6.23 -5.44
N LYS A 244 -8.14 7.14 -4.52
CA LYS A 244 -9.54 7.56 -4.29
C LYS A 244 -10.00 8.34 -5.53
N VAL A 245 -10.47 7.63 -6.54
CA VAL A 245 -11.16 8.24 -7.68
C VAL A 245 -12.41 8.88 -7.11
N LYS A 246 -12.36 10.19 -6.89
CA LYS A 246 -13.57 10.98 -6.65
C LYS A 246 -14.42 10.79 -7.89
N LYS A 247 -15.46 9.96 -7.81
CA LYS A 247 -16.50 9.86 -8.84
C LYS A 247 -16.90 11.30 -9.22
N GLU A 248 -16.65 11.66 -10.48
CA GLU A 248 -16.93 12.99 -11.03
C GLU A 248 -18.43 13.34 -11.03
N GLY A 249 -19.31 12.42 -10.67
CA GLY A 249 -20.74 12.70 -10.48
C GLY A 249 -21.06 13.74 -9.38
N GLY A 250 -20.08 14.17 -8.58
CA GLY A 250 -20.29 15.20 -7.55
C GLY A 250 -19.82 16.62 -7.93
N LYS A 251 -19.08 16.78 -9.04
CA LYS A 251 -18.55 18.10 -9.46
C LYS A 251 -19.41 18.78 -10.51
N GLU A 252 -20.09 18.03 -11.38
CA GLU A 252 -21.07 18.58 -12.32
C GLU A 252 -22.36 19.07 -11.63
N ASP A 253 -22.61 18.62 -10.41
CA ASP A 253 -23.73 19.07 -9.56
C ASP A 253 -23.45 20.41 -8.86
N ARG A 254 -22.20 20.88 -8.84
CA ARG A 254 -21.85 22.19 -8.23
C ARG A 254 -22.00 23.30 -9.25
N ILE A 255 -23.22 23.52 -9.71
CA ILE A 255 -23.57 24.77 -10.37
C ILE A 255 -23.48 25.91 -9.35
N SER A 256 -22.78 27.00 -9.71
CA SER A 256 -22.62 28.13 -8.80
C SER A 256 -23.93 28.90 -8.68
N ARG A 257 -24.11 29.65 -7.58
CA ARG A 257 -25.28 30.54 -7.41
C ARG A 257 -25.41 31.51 -8.60
N LYS A 258 -24.26 31.99 -9.10
CA LYS A 258 -24.20 32.91 -10.23
C LYS A 258 -24.70 32.29 -11.54
N ASP A 259 -24.40 31.00 -11.77
CA ASP A 259 -24.89 30.29 -12.95
C ASP A 259 -26.41 30.05 -12.88
N LEU A 260 -26.94 29.77 -11.69
CA LEU A 260 -28.40 29.67 -11.48
C LEU A 260 -29.10 31.00 -11.71
N GLU A 261 -28.51 32.11 -11.25
CA GLU A 261 -29.08 33.45 -11.43
C GLU A 261 -29.03 33.89 -12.90
N GLN A 262 -27.95 33.53 -13.63
CA GLN A 262 -27.84 33.79 -15.06
C GLN A 262 -28.84 32.96 -15.87
N LEU A 263 -29.04 31.68 -15.51
CA LEU A 263 -30.05 30.82 -16.12
C LEU A 263 -31.47 31.25 -15.75
N ALA A 264 -31.73 31.72 -14.53
CA ALA A 264 -33.03 32.25 -14.14
C ALA A 264 -33.30 33.63 -14.77
N GLY A 265 -32.24 34.39 -15.09
CA GLY A 265 -32.27 35.76 -15.61
C GLY A 265 -32.55 36.81 -14.53
N GLN A 266 -32.45 36.43 -13.25
CA GLN A 266 -32.86 37.21 -12.08
C GLN A 266 -32.07 36.77 -10.84
N HIS A 267 -31.93 37.67 -9.86
CA HIS A 267 -31.40 37.29 -8.55
C HIS A 267 -32.34 36.31 -7.85
N LEU A 268 -31.75 35.27 -7.28
CA LEU A 268 -32.44 34.19 -6.59
C LEU A 268 -32.20 34.31 -5.09
N ASP A 269 -33.25 34.09 -4.30
CA ASP A 269 -33.13 33.97 -2.86
C ASP A 269 -32.50 32.62 -2.47
N ASP A 270 -31.93 32.54 -1.27
CA ASP A 270 -31.20 31.35 -0.82
C ASP A 270 -32.05 30.08 -0.84
N ASP A 271 -33.36 30.19 -0.60
CA ASP A 271 -34.29 29.07 -0.67
C ASP A 271 -34.64 28.65 -2.11
N GLN A 272 -34.66 29.60 -3.05
CA GLN A 272 -34.81 29.31 -4.48
C GLN A 272 -33.56 28.64 -5.04
N VAL A 273 -32.36 29.05 -4.60
CA VAL A 273 -31.08 28.41 -4.94
C VAL A 273 -31.05 26.97 -4.45
N LYS A 274 -31.52 26.70 -3.21
CA LYS A 274 -31.63 25.33 -2.68
C LYS A 274 -32.62 24.49 -3.50
N SER A 275 -33.78 25.06 -3.85
CA SER A 275 -34.79 24.36 -4.66
C SER A 275 -34.27 24.05 -6.08
N LEU A 276 -33.53 24.96 -6.71
CA LEU A 276 -32.95 24.73 -8.04
C LEU A 276 -31.81 23.71 -8.02
N LYS A 277 -30.99 23.70 -6.96
CA LYS A 277 -29.98 22.65 -6.75
C LYS A 277 -30.62 21.28 -6.52
N LYS A 278 -31.75 21.23 -5.80
CA LYS A 278 -32.53 20.00 -5.62
C LYS A 278 -33.17 19.53 -6.93
N ALA A 279 -33.82 20.43 -7.66
CA ALA A 279 -34.43 20.15 -8.95
C ALA A 279 -33.40 19.70 -10.01
N ARG A 280 -32.15 20.19 -9.95
CA ARG A 280 -31.06 19.70 -10.79
C ARG A 280 -30.69 18.26 -10.49
N ARG A 281 -30.58 17.90 -9.22
CA ARG A 281 -30.31 16.53 -8.78
C ARG A 281 -31.43 15.56 -9.19
N GLU A 282 -32.65 16.08 -9.27
CA GLU A 282 -33.85 15.34 -9.67
C GLU A 282 -34.11 15.40 -11.20
N GLY A 283 -33.26 16.07 -11.99
CA GLY A 283 -33.38 16.18 -13.45
C GLY A 283 -34.42 17.21 -13.96
N ASN A 284 -35.12 17.90 -13.06
CA ASN A 284 -36.22 18.83 -13.35
C ASN A 284 -35.81 20.32 -13.25
N LEU A 285 -34.58 20.66 -13.67
CA LEU A 285 -34.06 22.05 -13.59
C LEU A 285 -34.92 23.03 -14.43
N GLN A 286 -35.31 22.63 -15.65
CA GLN A 286 -35.95 23.52 -16.61
C GLN A 286 -37.37 23.93 -16.18
N SER A 287 -38.13 23.01 -15.59
CA SER A 287 -39.46 23.28 -15.03
C SER A 287 -39.37 24.19 -13.82
N ALA A 288 -38.44 23.91 -12.90
CA ALA A 288 -38.24 24.75 -11.71
C ALA A 288 -37.80 26.19 -12.06
N LEU A 289 -36.99 26.38 -13.12
CA LEU A 289 -36.64 27.71 -13.63
C LEU A 289 -37.85 28.46 -14.20
N LEU A 290 -38.77 27.75 -14.88
CA LEU A 290 -39.99 28.35 -15.41
C LEU A 290 -40.95 28.79 -14.30
N ASP A 291 -41.11 27.96 -13.26
CA ASP A 291 -41.97 28.29 -12.10
C ASP A 291 -41.49 29.55 -11.38
N ILE A 292 -40.17 29.72 -11.22
CA ILE A 292 -39.59 30.92 -10.60
C ILE A 292 -39.81 32.14 -11.48
N ARG A 293 -39.61 32.01 -12.81
CA ARG A 293 -39.86 33.11 -13.77
C ARG A 293 -41.35 33.51 -13.81
N GLN A 294 -42.26 32.55 -13.75
CA GLN A 294 -43.70 32.79 -13.79
C GLN A 294 -44.20 33.47 -12.50
N LYS A 295 -43.71 33.04 -11.33
CA LYS A 295 -44.09 33.63 -10.03
C LYS A 295 -43.78 35.12 -9.92
N LYS A 296 -42.74 35.61 -10.61
CA LYS A 296 -42.44 37.05 -10.65
C LYS A 296 -43.33 37.82 -11.63
N LYS A 297 -43.83 37.18 -12.69
CA LYS A 297 -44.83 37.75 -13.61
C LYS A 297 -46.25 37.64 -13.04
N ARG A 298 -46.46 37.99 -11.76
CA ARG A 298 -47.82 38.25 -11.27
C ARG A 298 -48.25 39.59 -11.85
N ASP A 299 -49.21 39.49 -12.75
CA ASP A 299 -49.83 40.59 -13.47
C ASP A 299 -50.41 41.61 -12.49
N LYS A 300 -49.94 42.86 -12.59
CA LYS A 300 -50.39 43.97 -11.76
C LYS A 300 -51.62 44.68 -12.35
N PHE A 301 -52.16 44.16 -13.46
CA PHE A 301 -53.27 44.76 -14.21
C PHE A 301 -54.44 43.79 -14.41
N ALA A 302 -54.92 43.20 -13.32
CA ALA A 302 -56.26 42.63 -13.27
C ALA A 302 -57.10 43.40 -12.26
N TRP A 303 -57.52 44.61 -12.65
CA TRP A 303 -58.75 45.25 -12.18
C TRP A 303 -59.36 46.07 -13.30
#